data_AF-A0A7K4I9X7-F1
#
_entry.id   AF-A0A7K4I9X7-F1
#
_cell.length_a   1.000
_cell.length_b   1.000
_cell.length_c   1.000
_cell.angle_alpha   90.00
_cell.angle_beta   90.00
_cell.angle_gamma   90.00
#
_symmetry.space_group_name_H-M   'P 1'
#
loop_
_entity.id
_entity.type
_entity.pdbx_description
1 polymer ?
#
loop_
_entity_poly.entity_id
_entity_poly.type
_entity_poly.pdbx_seq_one_letter_code
_entity_poly.pdbx_strand_id
1 'polypeptide(L)'
;MVIRLVARVKLENMESAVLYPREESNDERIALLTGIVQLVSAALEHAETTDEGQPMFMKSERGVIGYATVKEHLFICEGDGERETGDALKAIVKRPLASNEELSSSIDDLVKKRGKEIGDLWR
;
A
#
# COMPACT_ATOMS: atom_id res chain seq x y z
N MET A 1 3.78 -1.96 -14.57
CA MET A 1 3.68 -1.52 -13.17
C MET A 1 2.51 -2.26 -12.56
N VAL A 2 2.77 -3.25 -11.70
CA VAL A 2 1.70 -3.98 -11.02
C VAL A 2 1.75 -3.60 -9.55
N ILE A 3 0.84 -2.73 -9.14
CA ILE A 3 0.41 -2.65 -7.74
C ILE A 3 -0.62 -3.77 -7.56
N ARG A 4 -0.44 -4.61 -6.55
CA ARG A 4 -1.29 -5.78 -6.29
C ARG A 4 -2.23 -5.56 -5.13
N LEU A 5 -1.77 -4.81 -4.13
CA LEU A 5 -2.51 -4.54 -2.91
C LEU A 5 -2.13 -3.17 -2.39
N VAL A 6 -3.14 -2.41 -1.98
CA VAL A 6 -2.94 -1.28 -1.06
C VAL A 6 -3.94 -1.43 0.07
N ALA A 7 -3.50 -1.29 1.30
CA ALA A 7 -4.32 -1.41 2.49
C ALA A 7 -4.04 -0.28 3.48
N ARG A 8 -5.07 0.06 4.25
CA ARG A 8 -4.99 0.95 5.42
C ARG A 8 -5.32 0.14 6.65
N VAL A 9 -4.50 0.25 7.68
CA VAL A 9 -4.66 -0.44 8.98
C VAL A 9 -4.68 0.61 10.07
N LYS A 10 -5.64 0.54 10.98
CA LYS A 10 -5.64 1.35 12.21
C LYS A 10 -4.70 0.71 13.21
N LEU A 11 -3.74 1.47 13.72
CA LEU A 11 -2.72 0.96 14.65
C LEU A 11 -3.30 0.56 16.01
N GLU A 12 -4.37 1.24 16.46
CA GLU A 12 -4.98 0.99 17.77
C GLU A 12 -5.64 -0.40 17.88
N ASN A 13 -6.39 -0.80 16.84
CA ASN A 13 -7.24 -1.99 16.88
C ASN A 13 -6.94 -3.00 15.75
N MET A 14 -5.92 -2.72 14.94
CA MET A 14 -5.52 -3.53 13.78
C MET A 14 -6.62 -3.74 12.73
N GLU A 15 -7.68 -2.94 12.77
CA GLU A 15 -8.75 -2.98 11.78
C GLU A 15 -8.19 -2.56 10.43
N SER A 16 -8.40 -3.39 9.40
CA SER A 16 -7.82 -3.19 8.08
C SER A 16 -8.89 -2.97 7.01
N ALA A 17 -8.57 -2.13 6.04
CA ALA A 17 -9.38 -1.86 4.87
C ALA A 17 -8.52 -1.91 3.62
N VAL A 18 -8.95 -2.68 2.64
CA VAL A 18 -8.29 -2.73 1.33
C VAL A 18 -8.70 -1.51 0.51
N LEU A 19 -7.72 -0.78 0.00
CA LEU A 19 -7.91 0.39 -0.86
C LEU A 19 -7.84 0.03 -2.36
N TYR A 20 -7.09 -0.99 -2.75
CA TYR A 20 -6.93 -1.38 -4.16
C TYR A 20 -6.51 -2.84 -4.32
N PRO A 21 -6.97 -3.58 -5.38
CA PRO A 21 -8.12 -3.29 -6.26
C PRO A 21 -9.46 -3.14 -5.55
N ARG A 22 -10.40 -2.47 -6.24
CA ARG A 22 -11.77 -2.18 -5.76
C ARG A 22 -12.74 -3.36 -5.81
N GLU A 23 -12.52 -4.33 -6.70
CA GLU A 23 -13.59 -5.24 -7.15
C GLU A 23 -13.35 -6.74 -6.86
N GLU A 24 -12.29 -7.11 -6.14
CA GLU A 24 -11.95 -8.54 -5.92
C GLU A 24 -12.34 -9.08 -4.53
N SER A 25 -12.75 -10.36 -4.52
CA SER A 25 -13.34 -11.09 -3.39
C SER A 25 -12.48 -11.11 -2.13
N ASN A 26 -13.16 -11.04 -0.98
CA ASN A 26 -12.62 -10.68 0.33
C ASN A 26 -11.66 -11.72 0.95
N ASP A 27 -11.86 -13.02 0.71
CA ASP A 27 -11.31 -14.07 1.59
C ASP A 27 -9.81 -14.37 1.39
N GLU A 28 -9.34 -14.58 0.15
CA GLU A 28 -7.90 -14.77 -0.13
C GLU A 28 -7.08 -13.52 0.23
N ARG A 29 -7.71 -12.34 0.12
CA ARG A 29 -7.10 -11.07 0.47
C ARG A 29 -6.97 -10.89 1.96
N ILE A 30 -7.99 -11.20 2.75
CA ILE A 30 -7.90 -11.14 4.21
C ILE A 30 -6.73 -12.01 4.70
N ALA A 31 -6.54 -13.21 4.14
CA ALA A 31 -5.40 -14.07 4.48
C ALA A 31 -4.05 -13.44 4.10
N LEU A 32 -3.94 -12.89 2.88
CA LEU A 32 -2.71 -12.23 2.40
C LEU A 32 -2.39 -10.97 3.24
N LEU A 33 -3.40 -10.18 3.56
CA LEU A 33 -3.30 -8.99 4.39
C LEU A 33 -2.90 -9.34 5.83
N THR A 34 -3.45 -10.42 6.38
CA THR A 34 -3.10 -10.88 7.73
C THR A 34 -1.61 -11.22 7.80
N GLY A 35 -1.08 -11.96 6.82
CA GLY A 35 0.35 -12.29 6.76
C GLY A 35 1.25 -11.06 6.57
N ILE A 36 0.85 -10.13 5.68
CA ILE A 36 1.60 -8.89 5.45
C ILE A 36 1.56 -7.97 6.69
N VAL A 37 0.41 -7.86 7.36
CA VAL A 37 0.26 -7.07 8.58
C VAL A 37 1.14 -7.63 9.69
N GLN A 38 1.19 -8.96 9.87
CA GLN A 38 2.10 -9.58 10.84
C GLN A 38 3.57 -9.25 10.57
N LEU A 39 4.00 -9.30 9.31
CA LEU A 39 5.37 -8.93 8.91
C LEU A 39 5.68 -7.46 9.20
N VAL A 40 4.74 -6.57 8.89
CA VAL A 40 4.93 -5.14 9.13
C VAL A 40 4.86 -4.79 10.62
N SER A 41 3.99 -5.43 11.40
CA SER A 41 3.96 -5.29 12.86
C SER A 41 5.29 -5.71 13.49
N ALA A 42 5.85 -6.86 13.08
CA ALA A 42 7.17 -7.28 13.55
C ALA A 42 8.28 -6.29 13.14
N ALA A 43 8.21 -5.73 11.93
CA ALA A 43 9.16 -4.71 11.48
C ALA A 43 9.02 -3.38 12.25
N LEU A 44 7.81 -3.00 12.66
CA LEU A 44 7.55 -1.80 13.46
C LEU A 44 8.04 -1.96 14.91
N GLU A 45 7.90 -3.14 15.51
CA GLU A 45 8.43 -3.44 16.86
C GLU A 45 9.95 -3.30 16.93
N HIS A 46 10.65 -3.55 15.82
CA HIS A 46 12.10 -3.45 15.73
C HIS A 46 12.62 -2.10 15.21
N ALA A 47 11.74 -1.20 14.75
CA ALA A 47 12.16 0.10 14.22
C ALA A 47 12.21 1.15 15.35
N GLU A 48 13.41 1.55 15.76
CA GLU A 48 13.62 2.53 16.83
C GLU A 48 13.05 3.94 16.49
N THR A 49 12.94 4.28 15.21
CA THR A 49 12.25 5.48 14.71
C THR A 49 11.80 5.24 13.27
N THR A 50 10.49 5.17 13.02
CA THR A 50 9.93 5.33 11.67
C THR A 50 9.60 6.80 11.46
N ASP A 51 10.26 7.45 10.49
CA ASP A 51 9.93 8.81 10.09
C ASP A 51 8.50 8.85 9.53
N GLU A 52 7.64 9.66 10.14
CA GLU A 52 6.21 9.72 9.80
C GLU A 52 6.03 10.06 8.31
N GLY A 53 5.25 9.23 7.60
CA GLY A 53 4.95 9.40 6.18
C GLY A 53 6.08 9.04 5.22
N GLN A 54 7.24 8.59 5.71
CA GLN A 54 8.30 8.07 4.87
C GLN A 54 8.04 6.60 4.50
N PRO A 55 7.97 6.26 3.20
CA PRO A 55 7.86 4.86 2.78
C PRO A 55 9.11 4.07 3.16
N MET A 56 8.89 2.95 3.84
CA MET A 56 9.86 1.90 4.11
C MET A 56 9.54 0.69 3.24
N PHE A 57 10.53 -0.17 2.98
CA PHE A 57 10.38 -1.29 2.05
C PHE A 57 10.98 -2.58 2.60
N MET A 58 10.35 -3.70 2.24
CA MET A 58 10.84 -5.05 2.49
C MET A 58 10.58 -5.92 1.26
N LYS A 59 11.41 -6.97 1.08
CA LYS A 59 11.21 -7.93 0.00
C LYS A 59 10.04 -8.86 0.35
N SER A 60 9.20 -9.16 -0.63
CA SER A 60 8.21 -10.24 -0.56
C SER A 60 8.54 -11.32 -1.58
N GLU A 61 7.95 -12.50 -1.45
CA GLU A 61 8.09 -13.56 -2.46
C GLU A 61 7.60 -13.13 -3.85
N ARG A 62 6.74 -12.11 -3.91
CA ARG A 62 6.09 -11.61 -5.13
C ARG A 62 6.61 -10.25 -5.59
N GLY A 63 7.59 -9.67 -4.90
CA GLY A 63 8.17 -8.37 -5.24
C GLY A 63 8.59 -7.58 -4.00
N VAL A 64 7.91 -6.46 -3.76
CA VAL A 64 8.22 -5.50 -2.69
C VAL A 64 6.95 -5.17 -1.91
N ILE A 65 7.05 -5.24 -0.59
CA ILE A 65 6.08 -4.64 0.33
C ILE A 65 6.65 -3.32 0.80
N GLY A 66 5.93 -2.24 0.55
CA GLY A 66 6.20 -0.94 1.12
C GLY A 66 5.18 -0.62 2.19
N TYR A 67 5.61 0.11 3.22
CA TYR A 67 4.73 0.55 4.29
C TYR A 67 5.10 1.96 4.77
N ALA A 68 4.13 2.69 5.28
CA ALA A 68 4.33 4.01 5.86
C ALA A 68 3.34 4.23 7.01
N THR A 69 3.83 4.74 8.12
CA THR A 69 3.01 5.13 9.28
C THR A 69 2.71 6.63 9.19
N VAL A 70 1.44 6.99 9.31
CA VAL A 70 1.00 8.40 9.38
C VAL A 70 -0.13 8.51 10.40
N LYS A 71 0.06 9.31 11.44
CA LYS A 71 -0.85 9.40 12.58
C LYS A 71 -1.14 7.98 13.14
N GLU A 72 -2.41 7.64 13.30
CA GLU A 72 -2.88 6.35 13.81
C GLU A 72 -3.05 5.28 12.72
N HIS A 73 -2.56 5.53 11.50
CA HIS A 73 -2.73 4.62 10.37
C HIS A 73 -1.40 4.09 9.87
N LEU A 74 -1.39 2.79 9.58
CA LEU A 74 -0.38 2.11 8.80
C LEU A 74 -0.92 1.89 7.40
N PHE A 75 -0.20 2.40 6.41
CA PHE A 75 -0.48 2.14 5.01
C PHE A 75 0.48 1.08 4.50
N ILE A 76 -0.03 0.09 3.79
CA ILE A 76 0.74 -1.01 3.23
C ILE A 76 0.45 -1.11 1.73
N CYS A 77 1.48 -1.33 0.94
CA CYS A 77 1.39 -1.51 -0.50
C CYS A 77 2.27 -2.68 -0.94
N GLU A 78 1.75 -3.55 -1.80
CA GLU A 78 2.53 -4.60 -2.46
C GLU A 78 2.61 -4.34 -3.96
N GLY A 79 3.82 -4.37 -4.52
CA GLY A 79 4.07 -4.16 -5.95
C GLY A 79 5.31 -4.89 -6.45
N ASP A 80 5.66 -4.70 -7.73
CA ASP A 80 6.84 -5.34 -8.35
C ASP A 80 8.18 -4.78 -7.84
N GLY A 81 8.18 -3.57 -7.26
CA GLY A 81 9.38 -2.79 -6.98
C GLY A 81 9.14 -1.60 -6.06
N GLU A 82 10.23 -1.04 -5.52
CA GLU A 82 10.17 0.05 -4.54
C GLU A 82 9.63 1.37 -5.13
N ARG A 83 9.89 1.63 -6.42
CA ARG A 83 9.52 2.90 -7.06
C ARG A 83 8.02 3.06 -7.15
N GLU A 84 7.33 2.06 -7.68
CA GLU A 84 5.89 2.02 -7.86
C GLU A 84 5.14 1.93 -6.54
N THR A 85 5.67 1.13 -5.61
CA THR A 85 5.13 0.98 -4.27
C THR A 85 5.27 2.31 -3.51
N GLY A 86 6.42 2.97 -3.64
CA GLY A 86 6.68 4.29 -3.06
C GLY A 86 5.80 5.38 -3.68
N ASP A 87 5.59 5.38 -4.99
CA ASP A 87 4.69 6.33 -5.68
C ASP A 87 3.25 6.18 -5.16
N ALA A 88 2.76 4.95 -5.01
CA ALA A 88 1.43 4.66 -4.47
C ALA A 88 1.29 5.09 -2.99
N LEU A 89 2.27 4.76 -2.15
CA LEU A 89 2.30 5.18 -0.75
C LEU A 89 2.34 6.71 -0.63
N LYS A 90 3.17 7.40 -1.43
CA LYS A 90 3.25 8.87 -1.45
C LYS A 90 1.92 9.52 -1.85
N ALA A 91 1.11 8.88 -2.67
CA ALA A 91 -0.19 9.40 -3.09
C ALA A 91 -1.23 9.38 -1.96
N ILE A 92 -1.14 8.40 -1.05
CA ILE A 92 -2.08 8.21 0.06
C ILE A 92 -1.63 8.88 1.37
N VAL A 93 -0.33 8.85 1.68
CA VAL A 93 0.21 9.48 2.91
C VAL A 93 0.04 11.01 2.94
N LYS A 94 -0.12 11.66 1.77
CA LYS A 94 -0.43 13.10 1.67
C LYS A 94 -1.87 13.43 2.11
N ARG A 95 -2.77 12.45 2.14
CA ARG A 95 -4.18 12.61 2.48
C ARG A 95 -4.62 11.49 3.43
N PRO A 96 -3.98 11.36 4.61
CA PRO A 96 -4.17 10.19 5.48
C PRO A 96 -5.59 10.07 6.06
N LEU A 97 -6.34 11.19 6.08
CA LEU A 97 -7.71 11.27 6.59
C LEU A 97 -8.80 11.18 5.51
N ALA A 98 -8.42 11.02 4.23
CA ALA A 98 -9.39 10.86 3.16
C ALA A 98 -10.21 9.55 3.31
N SER A 99 -11.38 9.52 2.66
CA SER A 99 -12.22 8.32 2.67
C SER A 99 -11.53 7.15 1.95
N ASN A 100 -11.94 5.91 2.27
CA ASN A 100 -11.45 4.75 1.54
C ASN A 100 -11.75 4.86 0.04
N GLU A 101 -12.92 5.39 -0.35
CA GLU A 101 -13.23 5.58 -1.77
C GLU A 101 -12.29 6.60 -2.44
N GLU A 102 -12.01 7.73 -1.78
CA GLU A 102 -11.13 8.78 -2.33
C GLU A 102 -9.69 8.28 -2.53
N LEU A 103 -9.16 7.58 -1.52
CA LEU A 103 -7.84 6.98 -1.59
C LEU A 103 -7.78 5.90 -2.68
N SER A 104 -8.81 5.05 -2.73
CA SER A 104 -8.96 4.02 -3.74
C SER A 104 -9.01 4.58 -5.17
N SER A 105 -9.81 5.64 -5.41
CA SER A 105 -9.83 6.34 -6.71
C SER A 105 -8.46 6.87 -7.08
N SER A 106 -7.74 7.45 -6.11
CA SER A 106 -6.42 8.04 -6.35
C SER A 106 -5.37 7.01 -6.76
N ILE A 107 -5.44 5.81 -6.17
CA ILE A 107 -4.55 4.69 -6.53
C ILE A 107 -4.91 4.17 -7.92
N ASP A 108 -6.20 3.99 -8.21
CA ASP A 108 -6.68 3.50 -9.50
C ASP A 108 -6.28 4.44 -10.66
N ASP A 109 -6.43 5.77 -10.47
CA ASP A 109 -6.00 6.77 -11.44
C ASP A 109 -4.48 6.73 -11.68
N LEU A 110 -3.69 6.52 -10.62
CA LEU A 110 -2.24 6.40 -10.70
C LEU A 110 -1.82 5.14 -11.49
N VAL A 111 -2.47 4.01 -11.23
CA VAL A 111 -2.26 2.75 -11.97
C VAL A 111 -2.63 2.92 -13.44
N LYS A 112 -3.79 3.51 -13.73
CA LYS A 112 -4.26 3.76 -15.11
C LYS A 112 -3.34 4.71 -15.88
N LYS A 113 -2.91 5.81 -15.27
CA LYS A 113 -2.00 6.79 -15.90
C LYS A 113 -0.68 6.13 -16.30
N ARG A 114 -0.09 5.33 -15.41
CA ARG A 114 1.15 4.59 -15.68
C ARG A 114 0.97 3.50 -16.73
N GLY A 115 -0.16 2.80 -16.73
CA GLY A 115 -0.51 1.84 -17.77
C GLY A 115 -0.53 2.49 -19.16
N LYS A 116 -1.09 3.70 -19.27
CA LYS A 116 -1.07 4.50 -20.52
C LYS A 116 0.34 4.95 -20.90
N GLU A 117 1.11 5.51 -19.97
CA GLU A 117 2.51 5.93 -20.23
C GLU A 117 3.37 4.77 -20.76
N ILE A 118 3.24 3.57 -20.17
CA ILE A 118 3.93 2.38 -20.67
C ILE A 118 3.41 2.03 -22.07
N GLY A 119 2.10 1.92 -22.25
CA GLY A 119 1.51 1.59 -23.56
C GLY A 119 1.90 2.53 -24.70
N ASP A 120 2.09 3.82 -24.41
CA ASP A 120 2.55 4.82 -25.38
C ASP A 120 4.04 4.68 -25.73
N LEU A 121 4.87 4.15 -24.84
CA LEU A 121 6.29 3.86 -25.10
C LEU A 121 6.51 2.63 -26.00
N TRP A 122 5.51 1.75 -26.11
CA TRP A 122 5.55 0.56 -26.97
C TRP A 122 4.92 0.79 -28.35
N ARG A 123 4.53 2.03 -28.69
CA ARG A 123 4.01 2.41 -30.01
C ARG A 123 5.06 3.07 -30.90
#